data_AF-A0A8T8WQ81-F1
#
_entry.id   AF-A0A8T8WQ81-F1
#
_cell.length_a   1.000
_cell.length_b   1.000
_cell.length_c   1.000
_cell.angle_alpha   90.00
_cell.angle_beta   90.00
_cell.angle_gamma   90.00
#
_symmetry.space_group_name_H-M   'P 1'
#
loop_
_entity.id
_entity.type
_entity.pdbx_description
1 polymer ?
#
loop_
_entity_poly.entity_id
_entity_poly.type
_entity_poly.pdbx_seq_one_letter_code
_entity_poly.pdbx_strand_id
1 'polypeptide(L)'
;MTDDLSSAHTDQASIDDLIQSDSTFRRVSRHNAATGASAAGTRALSAQIVAFYFRAPIKAFFRTRVDYMAFARAVNPHSAKSGWSLHTTTPGLLMHAVRTYGWRFIPNQVMPPLLANAAVGAILYTSYLQVLGSLNEPVSQGIKRIYPPPPPLNTFAAGFIAGTIQSIVAAPLDALQVRLRTSDLLEGQYRSMWHYGHQKLIQIGARGIFAGWGLSFLRDSLGYAFFFSSFEFIKSQAYYSFVTWYYGSLRTLGAQRVHTVQSGNRSVPLIRPHYALEPCFLMAAGVIASVAQQAIQRPLSVIQSIHVTRLEYLDHQASFCPSRRQMLRLYYNAYQETLKRCERKATRVGGWRKWLFRGFARDAIRQVPSTSAGLVIFELVRRKYAFMSDTVYIERDGYSILLP
;
A
#
# COMPACT_ATOMS: atom_id res chain seq x y z
N MET A 1 18.70 78.84 41.27
CA MET A 1 17.53 78.30 40.53
C MET A 1 18.08 77.38 39.45
N THR A 2 18.57 76.22 39.89
CA THR A 2 19.24 75.20 39.08
C THR A 2 19.09 73.91 39.88
N ASP A 3 18.11 73.10 39.54
CA ASP A 3 18.03 71.65 39.82
C ASP A 3 16.69 71.16 39.28
N ASP A 4 16.58 70.99 37.95
CA ASP A 4 15.38 70.39 37.32
C ASP A 4 15.68 69.70 35.97
N LEU A 5 16.93 69.30 35.73
CA LEU A 5 17.34 68.66 34.46
C LEU A 5 17.94 67.26 34.61
N SER A 6 18.07 66.72 35.83
CA SER A 6 18.68 65.40 36.05
C SER A 6 17.69 64.24 36.14
N SER A 7 16.39 64.47 36.37
CA SER A 7 15.40 63.38 36.54
C SER A 7 14.78 62.89 35.23
N ALA A 8 14.72 63.73 34.19
CA ALA A 8 14.09 63.37 32.92
C ALA A 8 14.93 62.37 32.08
N HIS A 9 16.26 62.36 32.25
CA HIS A 9 17.13 61.46 31.49
C HIS A 9 17.18 60.03 32.05
N THR A 10 16.93 59.84 33.35
CA THR A 10 16.98 58.53 34.00
C THR A 10 15.70 57.72 33.76
N ASP A 11 14.55 58.40 33.68
CA ASP A 11 13.27 57.74 33.38
C ASP A 11 13.16 57.33 31.91
N GLN A 12 13.73 58.13 30.98
CA GLN A 12 13.72 57.79 29.56
C GLN A 12 14.57 56.54 29.26
N ALA A 13 15.74 56.41 29.88
CA ALA A 13 16.61 55.24 29.74
C ALA A 13 15.94 53.97 30.30
N SER A 14 15.20 54.11 31.41
CA SER A 14 14.46 53.01 32.04
C SER A 14 13.29 52.55 31.16
N ILE A 15 12.58 53.48 30.52
CA ILE A 15 11.47 53.18 29.60
C ILE A 15 11.98 52.51 28.32
N ASP A 16 13.10 52.99 27.76
CA ASP A 16 13.70 52.38 26.57
C ASP A 16 14.22 50.96 26.86
N ASP A 17 14.81 50.69 28.02
CA ASP A 17 15.23 49.34 28.45
C ASP A 17 14.02 48.41 28.68
N LEU A 18 12.89 48.93 29.17
CA LEU A 18 11.64 48.17 29.30
C LEU A 18 11.01 47.84 27.94
N ILE A 19 11.08 48.74 26.95
CA ILE A 19 10.60 48.50 25.58
C ILE A 19 11.55 47.53 24.83
N GLN A 20 12.86 47.62 25.07
CA GLN A 20 13.85 46.76 24.44
C GLN A 20 13.84 45.34 25.03
N SER A 21 13.58 45.19 26.33
CA SER A 21 13.36 43.90 26.98
C SER A 21 12.04 43.24 26.55
N ASP A 22 10.92 43.97 26.45
CA ASP A 22 9.64 43.39 26.00
C ASP A 22 9.65 43.00 24.51
N SER A 23 10.35 43.78 23.67
CA SER A 23 10.52 43.45 22.24
C SER A 23 11.45 42.26 22.00
N THR A 24 12.51 42.10 22.80
CA THR A 24 13.38 40.92 22.77
C THR A 24 12.67 39.68 23.33
N PHE A 25 11.90 39.80 24.41
CA PHE A 25 11.07 38.72 24.96
C PHE A 25 10.01 38.25 23.96
N ARG A 26 9.32 39.18 23.28
CA ARG A 26 8.37 38.86 22.19
C ARG A 26 9.05 38.22 20.97
N ARG A 27 10.26 38.64 20.60
CA ARG A 27 11.02 38.01 19.49
C ARG A 27 11.47 36.60 19.84
N VAL A 28 12.01 36.38 21.05
CA VAL A 28 12.48 35.06 21.53
C VAL A 28 11.29 34.10 21.71
N SER A 29 10.17 34.57 22.25
CA SER A 29 8.93 33.79 22.38
C SER A 29 8.35 33.38 21.02
N ARG A 30 8.32 34.29 20.03
CA ARG A 30 7.88 33.96 18.66
C ARG A 30 8.84 32.98 17.96
N HIS A 31 10.15 33.10 18.15
CA HIS A 31 11.11 32.15 17.61
C HIS A 31 10.95 30.77 18.26
N ASN A 32 10.81 30.69 19.57
CA ASN A 32 10.62 29.42 20.30
C ASN A 32 9.26 28.76 19.99
N ALA A 33 8.20 29.56 19.82
CA ALA A 33 6.89 29.08 19.39
C ALA A 33 6.89 28.61 17.92
N ALA A 34 7.58 29.31 17.01
CA ALA A 34 7.74 28.88 15.61
C ALA A 34 8.65 27.64 15.48
N THR A 35 9.70 27.54 16.29
CA THR A 35 10.59 26.37 16.36
C THR A 35 9.88 25.19 17.02
N GLY A 36 9.04 25.46 18.03
CA GLY A 36 8.18 24.47 18.69
C GLY A 36 7.02 23.97 17.80
N ALA A 37 6.38 24.86 17.03
CA ALA A 37 5.32 24.52 16.08
C ALA A 37 5.86 23.80 14.84
N SER A 38 7.06 24.14 14.35
CA SER A 38 7.73 23.40 13.28
C SER A 38 8.26 22.06 13.76
N ALA A 39 8.79 21.96 14.98
CA ALA A 39 9.20 20.69 15.58
C ALA A 39 7.99 19.80 15.94
N ALA A 40 6.88 20.37 16.40
CA ALA A 40 5.63 19.66 16.65
C ALA A 40 4.95 19.25 15.34
N GLY A 41 4.98 20.11 14.32
CA GLY A 41 4.49 19.82 12.98
C GLY A 41 5.30 18.72 12.29
N THR A 42 6.62 18.74 12.38
CA THR A 42 7.49 17.68 11.85
C THR A 42 7.37 16.39 12.65
N ARG A 43 7.18 16.44 13.98
CA ARG A 43 6.86 15.26 14.80
C ARG A 43 5.47 14.72 14.53
N ALA A 44 4.47 15.57 14.31
CA ALA A 44 3.12 15.15 13.96
C ALA A 44 3.08 14.58 12.54
N LEU A 45 3.77 15.18 11.58
CA LEU A 45 3.91 14.65 10.22
C LEU A 45 4.71 13.35 10.21
N SER A 46 5.83 13.26 10.93
CA SER A 46 6.60 12.02 11.02
C SER A 46 5.82 10.95 11.78
N ALA A 47 5.11 11.28 12.86
CA ALA A 47 4.21 10.35 13.54
C ALA A 47 3.03 9.96 12.66
N GLN A 48 2.51 10.83 11.79
CA GLN A 48 1.49 10.49 10.81
C GLN A 48 2.02 9.67 9.64
N ILE A 49 3.27 9.88 9.21
CA ILE A 49 3.95 9.08 8.19
C ILE A 49 4.31 7.70 8.74
N VAL A 50 4.80 7.64 9.98
CA VAL A 50 5.07 6.42 10.74
C VAL A 50 3.76 5.70 11.03
N ALA A 51 2.75 6.40 11.55
CA ALA A 51 1.41 5.85 11.73
C ALA A 51 0.84 5.40 10.40
N PHE A 52 1.00 6.12 9.28
CA PHE A 52 0.58 5.69 7.96
C PHE A 52 1.32 4.43 7.49
N TYR A 53 2.64 4.38 7.69
CA TYR A 53 3.50 3.23 7.42
C TYR A 53 3.11 1.98 8.24
N PHE A 54 2.63 2.21 9.45
CA PHE A 54 2.14 1.19 10.37
C PHE A 54 0.60 1.09 10.43
N ARG A 55 -0.18 1.82 9.61
CA ARG A 55 -1.67 1.79 9.59
C ARG A 55 -2.20 1.00 8.41
N ALA A 56 -1.43 0.96 7.33
CA ALA A 56 -1.59 -0.02 6.28
C ALA A 56 -0.26 -0.77 6.20
N PRO A 57 -0.19 -2.10 6.26
CA PRO A 57 1.07 -2.80 6.06
C PRO A 57 1.52 -2.61 4.60
N ILE A 58 2.30 -1.54 4.38
CA ILE A 58 2.70 -0.99 3.07
C ILE A 58 3.55 -1.98 2.25
N LYS A 59 4.16 -2.99 2.88
CA LYS A 59 4.83 -4.08 2.18
C LYS A 59 4.01 -5.35 2.07
N ALA A 60 2.96 -5.50 2.87
CA ALA A 60 2.12 -6.69 2.81
C ALA A 60 1.13 -6.61 1.64
N PHE A 61 0.54 -5.44 1.43
CA PHE A 61 -0.57 -5.29 0.49
C PHE A 61 -0.16 -4.79 -0.90
N PHE A 62 1.09 -4.38 -1.10
CA PHE A 62 1.44 -3.57 -2.27
C PHE A 62 2.62 -4.15 -3.06
N ARG A 63 2.34 -4.46 -4.33
CA ARG A 63 3.36 -4.78 -5.33
C ARG A 63 4.09 -3.49 -5.72
N THR A 64 5.40 -3.48 -5.58
CA THR A 64 6.22 -2.35 -6.05
C THR A 64 6.07 -2.20 -7.56
N ARG A 65 5.59 -1.03 -8.00
CA ARG A 65 5.44 -0.67 -9.42
C ARG A 65 6.77 -0.23 -9.99
N VAL A 66 7.47 0.64 -9.26
CA VAL A 66 8.82 1.07 -9.61
C VAL A 66 9.83 0.40 -8.69
N ASP A 67 10.84 -0.22 -9.27
CA ASP A 67 11.88 -0.89 -8.50
C ASP A 67 12.89 0.12 -7.93
N TYR A 68 12.79 0.41 -6.64
CA TYR A 68 13.67 1.33 -5.93
C TYR A 68 15.12 0.83 -5.86
N MET A 69 15.37 -0.47 -6.05
CA MET A 69 16.70 -1.08 -6.02
C MET A 69 17.32 -1.26 -7.41
N ALA A 70 16.62 -0.85 -8.48
CA ALA A 70 17.11 -1.01 -9.85
C ALA A 70 18.49 -0.37 -10.02
N PHE A 71 18.66 0.85 -9.52
CA PHE A 71 19.95 1.55 -9.59
C PHE A 71 21.02 0.89 -8.72
N ALA A 72 20.71 0.58 -7.46
CA ALA A 72 21.68 -0.05 -6.55
C ALA A 72 22.20 -1.39 -7.10
N ARG A 73 21.35 -2.14 -7.81
CA ARG A 73 21.75 -3.37 -8.52
C ARG A 73 22.53 -3.10 -9.81
N ALA A 74 22.17 -2.04 -10.54
CA ALA A 74 22.90 -1.65 -11.76
C ALA A 74 24.34 -1.23 -11.46
N VAL A 75 24.59 -0.61 -10.29
CA VAL A 75 25.93 -0.20 -9.84
C VAL A 75 26.85 -1.40 -9.57
N ASN A 76 26.30 -2.53 -9.10
CA ASN A 76 27.09 -3.73 -8.84
C ASN A 76 26.52 -4.95 -9.61
N PRO A 77 26.78 -5.03 -10.93
CA PRO A 77 26.21 -6.08 -11.78
C PRO A 77 26.78 -7.47 -11.46
N HIS A 78 27.97 -7.55 -10.84
CA HIS A 78 28.63 -8.82 -10.49
C HIS A 78 28.00 -9.50 -9.26
N SER A 79 27.30 -8.73 -8.42
CA SER A 79 26.53 -9.27 -7.29
C SER A 79 25.35 -10.16 -7.72
N ALA A 80 24.86 -10.03 -8.96
CA ALA A 80 23.78 -10.88 -9.48
C ALA A 80 24.25 -12.29 -9.88
N LYS A 81 25.57 -12.50 -10.07
CA LYS A 81 26.16 -13.78 -10.51
C LYS A 81 26.78 -14.60 -9.37
N SER A 82 27.01 -13.98 -8.21
CA SER A 82 27.61 -14.64 -7.04
C SER A 82 26.57 -15.36 -6.19
N GLY A 83 26.97 -16.43 -5.51
CA GLY A 83 26.17 -17.08 -4.46
C GLY A 83 25.84 -16.11 -3.31
N TRP A 84 24.95 -16.55 -2.40
CA TRP A 84 24.46 -15.75 -1.27
C TRP A 84 25.63 -15.16 -0.46
N SER A 85 25.72 -13.83 -0.41
CA SER A 85 26.74 -13.09 0.33
C SER A 85 26.12 -11.84 0.96
N LEU A 86 26.64 -11.40 2.12
CA LEU A 86 26.18 -10.19 2.80
C LEU A 86 26.21 -8.95 1.89
N HIS A 87 27.13 -8.88 0.94
CA HIS A 87 27.23 -7.78 -0.03
C HIS A 87 26.19 -7.83 -1.16
N THR A 88 25.55 -8.99 -1.37
CA THR A 88 24.46 -9.18 -2.34
C THR A 88 23.08 -8.91 -1.75
N THR A 89 23.01 -8.71 -0.43
CA THR A 89 21.75 -8.38 0.27
C THR A 89 21.32 -6.95 -0.03
N THR A 90 20.02 -6.65 0.08
CA THR A 90 19.47 -5.30 -0.13
C THR A 90 20.17 -4.23 0.72
N PRO A 91 20.43 -4.46 2.03
CA PRO A 91 21.19 -3.52 2.85
C PRO A 91 22.66 -3.40 2.40
N GLY A 92 23.28 -4.49 1.98
CA GLY A 92 24.66 -4.49 1.48
C GLY A 92 24.84 -3.68 0.19
N LEU A 93 23.92 -3.85 -0.77
CA LEU A 93 23.89 -3.09 -2.02
C LEU A 93 23.64 -1.60 -1.78
N LEU A 94 22.72 -1.27 -0.87
CA LEU A 94 22.48 0.11 -0.45
C LEU A 94 23.70 0.72 0.22
N MET A 95 24.33 0.01 1.15
CA MET A 95 25.53 0.47 1.84
C MET A 95 26.67 0.72 0.86
N HIS A 96 26.85 -0.17 -0.11
CA HIS A 96 27.83 0.00 -1.18
C HIS A 96 27.51 1.22 -2.04
N ALA A 97 26.28 1.38 -2.50
CA ALA A 97 25.86 2.52 -3.31
C ALA A 97 26.01 3.86 -2.57
N VAL A 98 25.70 3.90 -1.26
CA VAL A 98 25.88 5.09 -0.41
C VAL A 98 27.36 5.41 -0.20
N ARG A 99 28.23 4.40 -0.06
CA ARG A 99 29.68 4.62 0.01
C ARG A 99 30.24 5.16 -1.31
N THR A 100 29.74 4.68 -2.45
CA THR A 100 30.22 5.06 -3.79
C THR A 100 29.71 6.43 -4.24
N TYR A 101 28.42 6.73 -4.04
CA TYR A 101 27.77 7.97 -4.53
C TYR A 101 27.45 8.99 -3.42
N GLY A 102 27.81 8.67 -2.18
CA GLY A 102 27.52 9.48 -1.00
C GLY A 102 26.08 9.39 -0.50
N TRP A 103 25.81 10.03 0.63
CA TRP A 103 24.49 10.04 1.29
C TRP A 103 23.38 10.68 0.45
N ARG A 104 23.72 11.50 -0.56
CA ARG A 104 22.76 12.08 -1.52
C ARG A 104 22.08 11.02 -2.40
N PHE A 105 22.63 9.80 -2.46
CA PHE A 105 22.05 8.67 -3.18
C PHE A 105 20.61 8.35 -2.75
N ILE A 106 20.36 8.26 -1.45
CA ILE A 106 19.06 7.86 -0.90
C ILE A 106 17.94 8.84 -1.30
N PRO A 107 18.03 10.15 -1.02
CA PRO A 107 16.98 11.11 -1.39
C PRO A 107 16.81 11.28 -2.90
N ASN A 108 17.89 11.15 -3.68
CA ASN A 108 17.83 11.40 -5.12
C ASN A 108 17.39 10.20 -5.94
N GLN A 109 17.61 8.99 -5.45
CA GLN A 109 17.38 7.77 -6.24
C GLN A 109 16.46 6.74 -5.60
N VAL A 110 16.52 6.57 -4.27
CA VAL A 110 15.72 5.56 -3.56
C VAL A 110 14.37 6.12 -3.12
N MET A 111 14.36 7.36 -2.61
CA MET A 111 13.15 8.02 -2.12
C MET A 111 12.07 8.22 -3.19
N PRO A 112 12.34 8.74 -4.40
CA PRO A 112 11.31 8.90 -5.43
C PRO A 112 10.49 7.64 -5.72
N PRO A 113 11.08 6.49 -6.10
CA PRO A 113 10.31 5.28 -6.35
C PRO A 113 9.63 4.74 -5.07
N LEU A 114 10.23 4.93 -3.90
CA LEU A 114 9.61 4.54 -2.63
C LEU A 114 8.34 5.37 -2.34
N LEU A 115 8.41 6.69 -2.44
CA LEU A 115 7.29 7.61 -2.24
C LEU A 115 6.18 7.36 -3.26
N ALA A 116 6.55 7.15 -4.53
CA ALA A 116 5.58 6.84 -5.58
C ALA A 116 4.80 5.55 -5.27
N ASN A 117 5.50 4.47 -4.89
CA ASN A 117 4.85 3.21 -4.50
C ASN A 117 3.98 3.38 -3.25
N ALA A 118 4.44 4.13 -2.25
CA ALA A 118 3.68 4.40 -1.04
C ALA A 118 2.40 5.20 -1.33
N ALA A 119 2.48 6.22 -2.19
CA ALA A 119 1.34 7.03 -2.60
C ALA A 119 0.28 6.20 -3.35
N VAL A 120 0.70 5.36 -4.29
CA VAL A 120 -0.19 4.43 -5.00
C VAL A 120 -0.91 3.50 -4.02
N GLY A 121 -0.18 2.98 -3.03
CA GLY A 121 -0.76 2.14 -1.99
C GLY A 121 -1.73 2.89 -1.07
N ALA A 122 -1.38 4.12 -0.69
CA ALA A 122 -2.24 5.01 0.09
C ALA A 122 -3.59 5.18 -0.61
N ILE A 123 -3.53 5.57 -1.89
CA ILE A 123 -4.71 5.87 -2.71
C ILE A 123 -5.59 4.64 -2.87
N LEU A 124 -5.00 3.46 -3.10
CA LEU A 124 -5.75 2.21 -3.16
C LEU A 124 -6.54 1.99 -1.86
N TYR A 125 -5.87 2.08 -0.71
CA TYR A 125 -6.50 1.77 0.56
C TYR A 125 -7.54 2.82 0.97
N THR A 126 -7.26 4.11 0.78
CA THR A 126 -8.21 5.18 1.08
C THR A 126 -9.43 5.11 0.17
N SER A 127 -9.23 4.85 -1.13
CA SER A 127 -10.31 4.68 -2.09
C SER A 127 -11.16 3.45 -1.74
N TYR A 128 -10.53 2.34 -1.32
CA TYR A 128 -11.24 1.16 -0.85
C TYR A 128 -12.12 1.47 0.37
N LEU A 129 -11.57 2.11 1.39
CA LEU A 129 -12.34 2.46 2.59
C LEU A 129 -13.49 3.42 2.29
N GLN A 130 -13.25 4.42 1.44
CA GLN A 130 -14.28 5.40 1.07
C GLN A 130 -15.42 4.74 0.30
N VAL A 131 -15.10 3.91 -0.70
CA VAL A 131 -16.12 3.19 -1.48
C VAL A 131 -16.83 2.17 -0.60
N LEU A 132 -16.12 1.40 0.21
CA LEU A 132 -16.73 0.42 1.11
C LEU A 132 -17.64 1.09 2.16
N GLY A 133 -17.25 2.25 2.69
CA GLY A 133 -18.07 3.07 3.59
C GLY A 133 -19.36 3.57 2.95
N SER A 134 -19.32 3.89 1.65
CA SER A 134 -20.53 4.25 0.89
C SER A 134 -21.45 3.05 0.60
N LEU A 135 -20.88 1.85 0.46
CA LEU A 135 -21.63 0.62 0.17
C LEU A 135 -22.11 -0.12 1.43
N ASN A 136 -21.49 0.14 2.60
CA ASN A 136 -21.85 -0.46 3.88
C ASN A 136 -21.78 0.58 4.98
N GLU A 137 -22.93 1.05 5.44
CA GLU A 137 -23.07 2.05 6.49
C GLU A 137 -22.33 1.71 7.82
N PRO A 138 -22.25 0.45 8.29
CA PRO A 138 -21.47 0.13 9.49
C PRO A 138 -19.97 0.44 9.38
N VAL A 139 -19.44 0.54 8.14
CA VAL A 139 -18.04 0.89 7.88
C VAL A 139 -17.82 2.40 7.95
N SER A 140 -18.84 3.21 7.60
CA SER A 140 -18.74 4.68 7.62
C SER A 140 -18.72 5.25 9.03
N GLN A 141 -19.32 4.53 10.00
CA GLN A 141 -19.41 4.92 11.40
C GLN A 141 -18.08 4.82 12.18
N GLY A 142 -16.99 4.34 11.53
CA GLY A 142 -15.66 4.31 12.15
C GLY A 142 -15.54 3.38 13.36
N ILE A 143 -16.49 2.46 13.54
CA ILE A 143 -16.52 1.54 14.67
C ILE A 143 -15.26 0.65 14.61
N LYS A 144 -14.56 0.49 15.74
CA LYS A 144 -13.32 -0.29 15.86
C LYS A 144 -13.45 -1.72 15.32
N ARG A 145 -14.67 -2.26 15.35
CA ARG A 145 -15.03 -3.59 14.82
C ARG A 145 -16.33 -3.50 14.03
N ILE A 146 -16.23 -3.72 12.73
CA ILE A 146 -17.35 -3.61 11.79
C ILE A 146 -18.27 -4.83 11.97
N TYR A 147 -19.51 -4.59 12.39
CA TYR A 147 -20.58 -5.59 12.42
C TYR A 147 -21.91 -4.94 12.00
N PRO A 148 -22.74 -5.59 11.17
CA PRO A 148 -22.51 -6.86 10.48
C PRO A 148 -21.31 -6.78 9.50
N PRO A 149 -20.61 -7.91 9.23
CA PRO A 149 -19.50 -7.92 8.31
C PRO A 149 -19.97 -7.57 6.89
N PRO A 150 -19.20 -6.80 6.11
CA PRO A 150 -19.62 -6.42 4.77
C PRO A 150 -19.73 -7.67 3.88
N PRO A 151 -20.75 -7.77 3.02
CA PRO A 151 -20.94 -8.93 2.15
C PRO A 151 -19.80 -9.01 1.11
N PRO A 152 -19.49 -10.21 0.59
CA PRO A 152 -18.38 -10.41 -0.35
C PRO A 152 -18.52 -9.59 -1.64
N LEU A 153 -19.76 -9.32 -2.06
CA LEU A 153 -20.04 -8.51 -3.25
C LEU A 153 -19.68 -7.03 -3.05
N ASN A 154 -19.98 -6.44 -1.90
CA ASN A 154 -19.67 -5.04 -1.62
C ASN A 154 -18.16 -4.83 -1.47
N THR A 155 -17.47 -5.79 -0.84
CA THR A 155 -16.01 -5.77 -0.74
C THR A 155 -15.34 -6.01 -2.09
N PHE A 156 -15.91 -6.84 -2.95
CA PHE A 156 -15.49 -7.01 -4.35
C PHE A 156 -15.65 -5.71 -5.15
N ALA A 157 -16.84 -5.08 -5.10
CA ALA A 157 -17.12 -3.84 -5.81
C ALA A 157 -16.22 -2.68 -5.33
N ALA A 158 -16.05 -2.54 -4.01
CA ALA A 158 -15.13 -1.57 -3.43
C ALA A 158 -13.68 -1.84 -3.85
N GLY A 159 -13.24 -3.10 -3.83
CA GLY A 159 -11.90 -3.48 -4.29
C GLY A 159 -11.69 -3.24 -5.78
N PHE A 160 -12.72 -3.47 -6.60
CA PHE A 160 -12.69 -3.19 -8.04
C PHE A 160 -12.50 -1.70 -8.31
N ILE A 161 -13.35 -0.84 -7.73
CA ILE A 161 -13.30 0.61 -7.90
C ILE A 161 -11.99 1.18 -7.32
N ALA A 162 -11.55 0.72 -6.17
CA ALA A 162 -10.25 1.12 -5.62
C ALA A 162 -9.10 0.75 -6.57
N GLY A 163 -9.15 -0.45 -7.16
CA GLY A 163 -8.19 -0.91 -8.14
C GLY A 163 -8.24 -0.12 -9.45
N THR A 164 -9.42 0.35 -9.90
CA THR A 164 -9.53 1.23 -11.08
C THR A 164 -8.88 2.58 -10.82
N ILE A 165 -9.18 3.23 -9.69
CA ILE A 165 -8.60 4.51 -9.27
C ILE A 165 -7.08 4.36 -9.15
N GLN A 166 -6.61 3.31 -8.47
CA GLN A 166 -5.19 3.01 -8.36
C GLN A 166 -4.56 2.87 -9.75
N SER A 167 -5.18 2.14 -10.68
CA SER A 167 -4.62 1.88 -12.00
C SER A 167 -4.43 3.16 -12.81
N ILE A 168 -5.33 4.14 -12.68
CA ILE A 168 -5.18 5.45 -13.33
C ILE A 168 -3.97 6.18 -12.77
N VAL A 169 -3.83 6.22 -11.44
CA VAL A 169 -2.72 6.90 -10.77
C VAL A 169 -1.37 6.20 -11.00
N ALA A 170 -1.38 4.88 -11.16
CA ALA A 170 -0.18 4.10 -11.42
C ALA A 170 0.22 4.06 -12.90
N ALA A 171 -0.64 4.46 -13.84
CA ALA A 171 -0.32 4.43 -15.26
C ALA A 171 0.98 5.20 -15.61
N PRO A 172 1.21 6.43 -15.08
CA PRO A 172 2.49 7.14 -15.25
C PRO A 172 3.69 6.33 -14.77
N LEU A 173 3.56 5.64 -13.63
CA LEU A 173 4.65 4.88 -13.02
C LEU A 173 4.93 3.59 -13.77
N ASP A 174 3.89 2.89 -14.22
CA ASP A 174 4.01 1.73 -15.10
C ASP A 174 4.72 2.15 -16.41
N ALA A 175 4.34 3.28 -17.00
CA ALA A 175 4.97 3.81 -18.22
C ALA A 175 6.46 4.15 -18.03
N LEU A 176 6.83 4.73 -16.88
CA LEU A 176 8.23 4.99 -16.51
C LEU A 176 9.00 3.69 -16.29
N GLN A 177 8.45 2.74 -15.54
CA GLN A 177 9.12 1.47 -15.24
C GLN A 177 9.41 0.66 -16.51
N VAL A 178 8.50 0.66 -17.48
CA VAL A 178 8.67 -0.05 -18.76
C VAL A 178 9.83 0.52 -19.58
N ARG A 179 10.05 1.83 -19.48
CA ARG A 179 11.07 2.57 -20.24
C ARG A 179 12.35 2.81 -19.43
N LEU A 180 12.41 2.30 -18.21
CA LEU A 180 13.57 2.39 -17.36
C LEU A 180 14.65 1.44 -17.85
N ARG A 181 15.66 1.99 -18.52
CA ARG A 181 16.86 1.26 -18.92
C ARG A 181 17.96 1.49 -17.89
N THR A 182 18.66 0.41 -17.52
CA THR A 182 19.77 0.50 -16.57
C THR A 182 20.96 1.27 -17.13
N SER A 183 21.11 1.34 -18.46
CA SER A 183 22.10 2.18 -19.15
C SER A 183 21.88 3.66 -18.85
N ASP A 184 20.63 4.14 -18.98
CA ASP A 184 20.27 5.55 -18.77
C ASP A 184 20.57 6.02 -17.34
N LEU A 185 20.53 5.10 -16.38
CA LEU A 185 20.87 5.34 -14.98
C LEU A 185 22.37 5.45 -14.74
N LEU A 186 23.18 4.62 -15.41
CA LEU A 186 24.63 4.55 -15.23
C LEU A 186 25.38 5.62 -16.03
N GLU A 187 24.85 6.01 -17.19
CA GLU A 187 25.44 7.01 -18.09
C GLU A 187 25.35 8.44 -17.54
N GLY A 188 24.69 8.65 -16.39
CA GLY A 188 24.60 9.97 -15.75
C GLY A 188 23.78 10.99 -16.53
N GLN A 189 23.00 10.55 -17.54
CA GLN A 189 22.14 11.42 -18.34
C GLN A 189 21.12 12.18 -17.48
N TYR A 190 20.77 11.65 -16.30
CA TYR A 190 19.83 12.25 -15.38
C TYR A 190 20.44 12.44 -13.99
N ARG A 191 20.36 13.67 -13.46
CA ARG A 191 20.91 14.06 -12.14
C ARG A 191 20.24 13.37 -10.96
N SER A 192 18.98 12.96 -11.11
CA SER A 192 18.19 12.29 -10.07
C SER A 192 17.04 11.50 -10.69
N MET A 193 16.49 10.53 -9.95
CA MET A 193 15.30 9.80 -10.37
C MET A 193 14.06 10.70 -10.47
N TRP A 194 14.03 11.80 -9.70
CA TRP A 194 13.02 12.84 -9.85
C TRP A 194 13.08 13.50 -11.23
N HIS A 195 14.28 13.90 -11.64
CA HIS A 195 14.49 14.55 -12.92
C HIS A 195 14.21 13.60 -14.09
N TYR A 196 14.70 12.36 -13.98
CA TYR A 196 14.38 11.29 -14.94
C TYR A 196 12.87 11.12 -15.10
N GLY A 197 12.15 10.93 -13.99
CA GLY A 197 10.72 10.69 -14.01
C GLY A 197 9.96 11.84 -14.65
N HIS A 198 10.25 13.08 -14.25
CA HIS A 198 9.58 14.26 -14.80
C HIS A 198 9.84 14.44 -16.30
N GLN A 199 11.12 14.39 -16.72
CA GLN A 199 11.48 14.63 -18.12
C GLN A 199 10.98 13.50 -19.03
N LYS A 200 11.08 12.24 -18.60
CA LYS A 200 10.52 11.11 -19.35
C LYS A 200 9.01 11.19 -19.44
N LEU A 201 8.31 11.60 -18.38
CA LEU A 201 6.86 11.70 -18.43
C LEU A 201 6.38 12.75 -19.44
N ILE A 202 7.07 13.88 -19.52
CA ILE A 202 6.83 14.90 -20.55
C ILE A 202 7.11 14.36 -21.95
N GLN A 203 8.23 13.64 -22.14
CA GLN A 203 8.59 13.03 -23.43
C GLN A 203 7.58 11.98 -23.90
N ILE A 204 7.04 11.16 -22.98
CA ILE A 204 6.04 10.14 -23.29
C ILE A 204 4.69 10.78 -23.61
N GLY A 205 4.33 11.84 -22.87
CA GLY A 205 3.05 12.51 -22.95
C GLY A 205 1.88 11.68 -22.42
N ALA A 206 0.71 12.30 -22.23
CA ALA A 206 -0.50 11.64 -21.73
C ALA A 206 -0.90 10.42 -22.59
N ARG A 207 -0.71 10.52 -23.90
CA ARG A 207 -1.08 9.45 -24.84
C ARG A 207 -0.24 8.19 -24.67
N GLY A 208 1.07 8.32 -24.50
CA GLY A 208 1.96 7.17 -24.30
C GLY A 208 1.83 6.56 -22.91
N ILE A 209 1.38 7.34 -21.91
CA ILE A 209 1.09 6.83 -20.56
C ILE A 209 -0.07 5.83 -20.59
N PHE A 210 -1.14 6.16 -21.33
CA PHE A 210 -2.34 5.32 -21.41
C PHE A 210 -2.30 4.31 -22.56
N ALA A 211 -1.22 4.28 -23.35
CA ALA A 211 -1.01 3.27 -24.38
C ALA A 211 -0.92 1.87 -23.73
N GLY A 212 -1.81 0.96 -24.11
CA GLY A 212 -1.82 -0.40 -23.54
C GLY A 212 -2.34 -0.49 -22.09
N TRP A 213 -2.87 0.62 -21.53
CA TRP A 213 -3.34 0.68 -20.13
C TRP A 213 -4.46 -0.32 -19.81
N GLY A 214 -5.27 -0.72 -20.80
CA GLY A 214 -6.40 -1.63 -20.59
C GLY A 214 -6.00 -2.96 -19.90
N LEU A 215 -4.82 -3.50 -20.18
CA LEU A 215 -4.32 -4.71 -19.50
C LEU A 215 -3.89 -4.42 -18.06
N SER A 216 -3.26 -3.27 -17.78
CA SER A 216 -2.97 -2.82 -16.41
C SER A 216 -4.26 -2.63 -15.62
N PHE A 217 -5.24 -1.94 -16.21
CA PHE A 217 -6.56 -1.72 -15.63
C PHE A 217 -7.25 -3.02 -15.25
N LEU A 218 -7.34 -3.99 -16.16
CA LEU A 218 -8.01 -5.24 -15.89
C LEU A 218 -7.28 -6.07 -14.82
N ARG A 219 -5.94 -6.10 -14.88
CA ARG A 219 -5.08 -6.76 -13.89
C ARG A 219 -5.26 -6.18 -12.50
N ASP A 220 -5.21 -4.86 -12.39
CA ASP A 220 -5.21 -4.17 -11.11
C ASP A 220 -6.63 -4.17 -10.51
N SER A 221 -7.67 -3.83 -11.29
CA SER A 221 -9.06 -3.81 -10.81
C SER A 221 -9.53 -5.19 -10.32
N LEU A 222 -9.42 -6.23 -11.15
CA LEU A 222 -9.83 -7.58 -10.74
C LEU A 222 -8.93 -8.15 -9.65
N GLY A 223 -7.62 -7.90 -9.74
CA GLY A 223 -6.69 -8.38 -8.72
C GLY A 223 -7.04 -7.88 -7.32
N TYR A 224 -7.33 -6.59 -7.17
CA TYR A 224 -7.72 -6.03 -5.88
C TYR A 224 -9.16 -6.37 -5.48
N ALA A 225 -10.08 -6.51 -6.43
CA ALA A 225 -11.44 -6.98 -6.14
C ALA A 225 -11.43 -8.36 -5.47
N PHE A 226 -10.69 -9.32 -6.04
CA PHE A 226 -10.54 -10.66 -5.46
C PHE A 226 -9.71 -10.65 -4.18
N PHE A 227 -8.70 -9.78 -4.08
CA PHE A 227 -7.92 -9.60 -2.86
C PHE A 227 -8.80 -9.18 -1.68
N PHE A 228 -9.47 -8.02 -1.78
CA PHE A 228 -10.26 -7.46 -0.69
C PHE A 228 -11.48 -8.32 -0.36
N SER A 229 -12.13 -8.90 -1.36
CA SER A 229 -13.26 -9.81 -1.14
C SER A 229 -12.85 -11.07 -0.36
N SER A 230 -11.77 -11.73 -0.77
CA SER A 230 -11.26 -12.92 -0.08
C SER A 230 -10.73 -12.56 1.32
N PHE A 231 -10.05 -11.43 1.45
CA PHE A 231 -9.49 -10.97 2.72
C PHE A 231 -10.59 -10.70 3.75
N GLU A 232 -11.60 -9.91 3.41
CA GLU A 232 -12.70 -9.59 4.33
C GLU A 232 -13.58 -10.82 4.63
N PHE A 233 -13.79 -11.69 3.65
CA PHE A 233 -14.52 -12.93 3.84
C PHE A 233 -13.85 -13.81 4.90
N ILE A 234 -12.54 -14.06 4.77
CA ILE A 234 -11.81 -14.91 5.74
C ILE A 234 -11.65 -14.20 7.09
N LYS A 235 -11.27 -12.92 7.09
CA LYS A 235 -11.02 -12.13 8.30
C LYS A 235 -12.26 -12.03 9.19
N SER A 236 -13.44 -11.85 8.58
CA SER A 236 -14.67 -11.54 9.32
C SER A 236 -15.70 -12.66 9.23
N GLN A 237 -16.19 -12.98 8.03
CA GLN A 237 -17.32 -13.91 7.86
C GLN A 237 -16.93 -15.33 8.28
N ALA A 238 -15.82 -15.86 7.77
CA ALA A 238 -15.32 -17.18 8.11
C ALA A 238 -14.90 -17.27 9.59
N TYR A 239 -14.25 -16.23 10.13
CA TYR A 239 -13.91 -16.17 11.55
C TYR A 239 -15.13 -16.30 12.45
N TYR A 240 -16.14 -15.45 12.26
CA TYR A 240 -17.33 -15.47 13.10
C TYR A 240 -18.12 -16.78 12.92
N SER A 241 -18.23 -17.32 11.70
CA SER A 241 -18.86 -18.62 11.44
C SER A 241 -18.11 -19.75 12.14
N PHE A 242 -16.77 -19.72 12.13
CA PHE A 242 -15.96 -20.70 12.83
C PHE A 242 -16.12 -20.61 14.35
N VAL A 243 -16.13 -19.40 14.90
CA VAL A 243 -16.30 -19.19 16.35
C VAL A 243 -17.67 -19.69 16.82
N THR A 244 -18.76 -19.35 16.13
CA THR A 244 -20.09 -19.84 16.51
C THR A 244 -20.23 -21.35 16.35
N TRP A 245 -19.69 -21.92 15.27
CA TRP A 245 -19.72 -23.36 15.04
C TRP A 245 -18.86 -24.14 16.04
N TYR A 246 -17.60 -23.75 16.26
CA TYR A 246 -16.67 -24.44 17.14
C TYR A 246 -17.10 -24.35 18.60
N TYR A 247 -17.35 -23.14 19.12
CA TYR A 247 -17.74 -22.97 20.53
C TYR A 247 -19.21 -23.37 20.78
N GLY A 248 -20.09 -23.26 19.78
CA GLY A 248 -21.45 -23.77 19.85
C GLY A 248 -21.50 -25.30 19.92
N SER A 249 -20.71 -26.00 19.09
CA SER A 249 -20.64 -27.47 19.11
C SER A 249 -19.96 -28.05 20.36
N LEU A 250 -18.90 -27.40 20.88
CA LEU A 250 -18.31 -27.79 22.16
C LEU A 250 -19.31 -27.66 23.32
N ARG A 251 -20.23 -26.70 23.24
CA ARG A 251 -21.30 -26.53 24.23
C ARG A 251 -22.41 -27.55 24.10
N THR A 252 -22.81 -27.98 22.90
CA THR A 252 -23.80 -29.06 22.79
C THR A 252 -23.27 -30.37 23.37
N LEU A 253 -21.98 -30.66 23.17
CA LEU A 253 -21.28 -31.79 23.79
C LEU A 253 -21.11 -31.66 25.31
N GLY A 254 -20.82 -30.45 25.81
CA GLY A 254 -20.68 -30.17 27.24
C GLY A 254 -22.02 -30.07 27.99
N ALA A 255 -23.07 -29.56 27.34
CA ALA A 255 -24.41 -29.41 27.90
C ALA A 255 -25.14 -30.76 28.05
N GLN A 256 -24.80 -31.77 27.24
CA GLN A 256 -25.21 -33.15 27.51
C GLN A 256 -24.66 -33.70 28.83
N ARG A 257 -23.64 -33.05 29.43
CA ARG A 257 -23.08 -33.42 30.73
C ARG A 257 -23.51 -32.51 31.88
N VAL A 258 -24.23 -31.41 31.62
CA VAL A 258 -24.65 -30.43 32.65
C VAL A 258 -26.13 -30.07 32.47
N HIS A 259 -27.01 -30.99 32.86
CA HIS A 259 -28.34 -30.61 33.32
C HIS A 259 -28.24 -30.16 34.76
N THR A 260 -28.34 -28.85 35.01
CA THR A 260 -29.02 -28.17 36.15
C THR A 260 -28.40 -26.81 36.40
N VAL A 261 -29.15 -25.76 36.11
CA VAL A 261 -29.62 -24.71 37.05
C VAL A 261 -30.26 -23.63 36.17
N GLN A 262 -31.59 -23.59 36.22
CA GLN A 262 -32.40 -22.47 35.76
C GLN A 262 -32.19 -21.29 36.71
N SER A 263 -31.85 -20.14 36.16
CA SER A 263 -32.22 -18.85 36.77
C SER A 263 -32.47 -17.82 35.69
N GLY A 264 -33.54 -17.06 35.91
CA GLY A 264 -34.26 -16.27 34.92
C GLY A 264 -33.52 -15.09 34.29
N ASN A 265 -34.19 -14.53 33.27
CA ASN A 265 -33.81 -13.48 32.32
C ASN A 265 -32.78 -13.90 31.28
N ARG A 266 -33.28 -14.42 30.14
CA ARG A 266 -32.66 -14.50 28.80
C ARG A 266 -31.15 -14.21 28.79
N SER A 267 -30.37 -15.11 29.38
CA SER A 267 -28.92 -14.98 29.40
C SER A 267 -28.41 -15.47 28.04
N VAL A 268 -28.16 -14.54 27.13
CA VAL A 268 -27.57 -14.86 25.83
C VAL A 268 -26.21 -15.53 26.10
N PRO A 269 -25.97 -16.75 25.58
CA PRO A 269 -24.75 -17.50 25.86
C PRO A 269 -23.48 -16.74 25.44
N LEU A 270 -22.61 -16.41 26.40
CA LEU A 270 -21.35 -15.70 26.16
C LEU A 270 -20.23 -16.64 25.66
N ILE A 271 -19.64 -16.34 24.50
CA ILE A 271 -18.46 -17.01 23.92
C ILE A 271 -17.24 -16.11 24.09
N ARG A 272 -16.17 -16.65 24.69
CA ARG A 272 -14.84 -16.00 24.76
C ARG A 272 -13.86 -16.78 23.87
N PRO A 273 -13.63 -16.35 22.61
CA PRO A 273 -12.69 -17.01 21.72
C PRO A 273 -11.25 -16.85 22.22
N HIS A 274 -10.42 -17.84 21.92
CA HIS A 274 -9.01 -17.81 22.29
C HIS A 274 -8.26 -16.66 21.59
N TYR A 275 -7.37 -15.97 22.31
CA TYR A 275 -6.72 -14.73 21.86
C TYR A 275 -5.91 -14.86 20.56
N ALA A 276 -5.42 -16.07 20.26
CA ALA A 276 -4.63 -16.38 19.06
C ALA A 276 -5.48 -16.65 17.81
N LEU A 277 -6.79 -16.93 17.95
CA LEU A 277 -7.65 -17.25 16.81
C LEU A 277 -7.76 -16.08 15.84
N GLU A 278 -7.98 -14.86 16.34
CA GLU A 278 -8.09 -13.69 15.47
C GLU A 278 -6.81 -13.42 14.65
N PRO A 279 -5.60 -13.38 15.23
CA PRO A 279 -4.36 -13.29 14.45
C PRO A 279 -4.18 -14.44 13.46
N CYS A 280 -4.55 -15.67 13.81
CA CYS A 280 -4.48 -16.82 12.89
C CYS A 280 -5.42 -16.64 11.69
N PHE A 281 -6.66 -16.19 11.90
CA PHE A 281 -7.60 -15.90 10.82
C PHE A 281 -7.15 -14.71 9.97
N LEU A 282 -6.54 -13.69 10.59
CA LEU A 282 -5.95 -12.56 9.86
C LEU A 282 -4.77 -13.01 8.98
N MET A 283 -3.91 -13.90 9.48
CA MET A 283 -2.85 -14.53 8.69
C MET A 283 -3.42 -15.31 7.51
N ALA A 284 -4.38 -16.20 7.79
CA ALA A 284 -5.03 -17.02 6.78
C ALA A 284 -5.71 -16.15 5.71
N ALA A 285 -6.37 -15.06 6.12
CA ALA A 285 -6.96 -14.08 5.21
C ALA A 285 -5.88 -13.48 4.28
N GLY A 286 -4.74 -13.06 4.84
CA GLY A 286 -3.62 -12.55 4.05
C GLY A 286 -3.07 -13.56 3.04
N VAL A 287 -2.90 -14.83 3.45
CA VAL A 287 -2.44 -15.92 2.58
C VAL A 287 -3.43 -16.15 1.43
N ILE A 288 -4.70 -16.41 1.78
CA ILE A 288 -5.75 -16.78 0.83
C ILE A 288 -6.00 -15.63 -0.15
N ALA A 289 -6.10 -14.40 0.35
CA ALA A 289 -6.28 -13.22 -0.50
C ALA A 289 -5.12 -13.02 -1.47
N SER A 290 -3.87 -13.23 -1.02
CA SER A 290 -2.69 -13.13 -1.89
C SER A 290 -2.69 -14.17 -3.01
N VAL A 291 -3.09 -15.40 -2.69
CA VAL A 291 -3.21 -16.49 -3.68
C VAL A 291 -4.34 -16.20 -4.67
N ALA A 292 -5.51 -15.76 -4.18
CA ALA A 292 -6.65 -15.38 -5.01
C ALA A 292 -6.30 -14.23 -5.96
N GLN A 293 -5.63 -13.19 -5.46
CA GLN A 293 -5.13 -12.08 -6.26
C GLN A 293 -4.17 -12.57 -7.35
N GLN A 294 -3.18 -13.41 -6.99
CA GLN A 294 -2.20 -13.93 -7.96
C GLN A 294 -2.85 -14.80 -9.03
N ALA A 295 -3.88 -15.57 -8.69
CA ALA A 295 -4.59 -16.42 -9.63
C ALA A 295 -5.16 -15.61 -10.81
N ILE A 296 -5.58 -14.38 -10.53
CA ILE A 296 -6.12 -13.44 -11.53
C ILE A 296 -5.03 -12.58 -12.17
N GLN A 297 -4.12 -12.02 -11.38
CA GLN A 297 -3.12 -11.07 -11.88
C GLN A 297 -2.07 -11.73 -12.76
N ARG A 298 -1.71 -12.99 -12.49
CA ARG A 298 -0.63 -13.67 -13.21
C ARG A 298 -0.91 -13.88 -14.70
N PRO A 299 -2.04 -14.46 -15.14
CA PRO A 299 -2.32 -14.61 -16.56
C PRO A 299 -2.32 -13.25 -17.27
N LEU A 300 -2.91 -12.23 -16.65
CA LEU A 300 -2.95 -10.87 -17.19
C LEU A 300 -1.55 -10.25 -17.27
N SER A 301 -0.70 -10.48 -16.27
CA SER A 301 0.69 -9.98 -16.25
C SER A 301 1.56 -10.65 -17.33
N VAL A 302 1.37 -11.95 -17.58
CA VAL A 302 2.08 -12.66 -18.66
C VAL A 302 1.70 -12.08 -20.02
N ILE A 303 0.40 -11.89 -20.28
CA ILE A 303 -0.09 -11.28 -21.53
C ILE A 303 0.42 -9.84 -21.67
N GLN A 304 0.31 -9.06 -20.60
CA GLN A 304 0.77 -7.67 -20.56
C GLN A 304 2.27 -7.56 -20.85
N SER A 305 3.11 -8.42 -20.28
CA SER A 305 4.56 -8.38 -20.51
C SER A 305 4.91 -8.47 -21.99
N ILE A 306 4.16 -9.26 -22.77
CA ILE A 306 4.34 -9.42 -24.22
C ILE A 306 3.85 -8.18 -24.97
N HIS A 307 2.75 -7.60 -24.54
CA HIS A 307 2.20 -6.38 -25.13
C HIS A 307 3.15 -5.19 -24.94
N VAL A 308 3.62 -5.03 -23.71
CA VAL A 308 4.47 -3.93 -23.26
C VAL A 308 5.82 -3.89 -23.98
N THR A 309 6.42 -5.04 -24.32
CA THR A 309 7.67 -5.08 -25.11
C THR A 309 7.52 -4.38 -26.47
N ARG A 310 6.30 -4.25 -27.01
CA ARG A 310 6.04 -3.56 -28.28
C ARG A 310 5.59 -2.12 -28.09
N LEU A 311 5.36 -1.66 -26.86
CA LEU A 311 4.73 -0.38 -26.60
C LEU A 311 5.57 0.79 -27.13
N GLU A 312 6.90 0.74 -26.97
CA GLU A 312 7.82 1.76 -27.52
C GLU A 312 7.68 1.89 -29.05
N TYR A 313 7.60 0.75 -29.74
CA TYR A 313 7.40 0.72 -31.20
C TYR A 313 6.02 1.25 -31.61
N LEU A 314 4.97 0.86 -30.87
CA LEU A 314 3.61 1.28 -31.15
C LEU A 314 3.40 2.78 -30.90
N ASP A 315 3.99 3.32 -29.84
CA ASP A 315 3.93 4.75 -29.52
C ASP A 315 4.67 5.58 -30.57
N HIS A 316 5.82 5.10 -31.05
CA HIS A 316 6.56 5.71 -32.14
C HIS A 316 5.76 5.67 -33.45
N GLN A 317 5.09 4.56 -33.79
CA GLN A 317 4.22 4.53 -34.96
C GLN A 317 3.01 5.45 -34.81
N ALA A 318 2.41 5.50 -33.62
CA ALA A 318 1.24 6.31 -33.35
C ALA A 318 1.56 7.82 -33.42
N SER A 319 2.80 8.27 -33.18
CA SER A 319 3.15 9.70 -33.27
C SER A 319 3.08 10.24 -34.70
N PHE A 320 3.19 9.36 -35.70
CA PHE A 320 3.04 9.74 -37.11
C PHE A 320 1.60 9.66 -37.62
N CYS A 321 0.64 9.19 -36.82
CA CYS A 321 -0.76 9.08 -37.23
C CYS A 321 -1.56 10.33 -36.80
N PRO A 322 -2.04 11.17 -37.75
CA PRO A 322 -2.82 12.37 -37.41
C PRO A 322 -4.28 12.06 -37.02
N SER A 323 -4.85 10.95 -37.52
CA SER A 323 -6.26 10.62 -37.31
C SER A 323 -6.50 9.71 -36.11
N ARG A 324 -7.43 10.09 -35.23
CA ARG A 324 -7.88 9.28 -34.07
C ARG A 324 -8.38 7.89 -34.48
N ARG A 325 -9.06 7.76 -35.64
CA ARG A 325 -9.60 6.47 -36.12
C ARG A 325 -8.50 5.51 -36.55
N GLN A 326 -7.48 6.00 -37.26
CA GLN A 326 -6.34 5.18 -37.69
C GLN A 326 -5.54 4.71 -36.47
N MET A 327 -5.36 5.59 -35.48
CA MET A 327 -4.72 5.26 -34.21
C MET A 327 -5.47 4.18 -33.42
N LEU A 328 -6.80 4.28 -33.30
CA LEU A 328 -7.60 3.24 -32.62
C LEU A 328 -7.48 1.88 -33.32
N ARG A 329 -7.48 1.85 -34.66
CA ARG A 329 -7.22 0.63 -35.42
C ARG A 329 -5.81 0.07 -35.16
N LEU A 330 -4.79 0.93 -35.08
CA LEU A 330 -3.42 0.51 -34.77
C LEU A 330 -3.35 -0.18 -33.40
N TYR A 331 -3.97 0.40 -32.37
CA TYR A 331 -4.04 -0.22 -31.05
C TYR A 331 -4.82 -1.53 -31.06
N TYR A 332 -5.97 -1.57 -31.72
CA TYR A 332 -6.76 -2.79 -31.86
C TYR A 332 -5.97 -3.92 -32.54
N ASN A 333 -5.30 -3.61 -33.65
CA ASN A 333 -4.43 -4.56 -34.37
C ASN A 333 -3.25 -5.01 -33.49
N ALA A 334 -2.70 -4.12 -32.66
CA ALA A 334 -1.65 -4.48 -31.71
C ALA A 334 -2.13 -5.49 -30.66
N TYR A 335 -3.36 -5.35 -30.15
CA TYR A 335 -3.97 -6.33 -29.26
C TYR A 335 -4.20 -7.67 -29.97
N GLN A 336 -4.71 -7.67 -31.19
CA GLN A 336 -4.87 -8.90 -31.97
C GLN A 336 -3.54 -9.63 -32.21
N GLU A 337 -2.49 -8.90 -32.58
CA GLU A 337 -1.15 -9.48 -32.73
C GLU A 337 -0.57 -9.99 -31.40
N THR A 338 -0.90 -9.34 -30.29
CA THR A 338 -0.53 -9.83 -28.96
C THR A 338 -1.20 -11.18 -28.68
N LEU A 339 -2.49 -11.32 -28.99
CA LEU A 339 -3.24 -12.57 -28.81
C LEU A 339 -2.66 -13.71 -29.66
N LYS A 340 -2.39 -13.48 -30.96
CA LYS A 340 -1.76 -14.48 -31.84
C LYS A 340 -0.41 -14.97 -31.29
N ARG A 341 0.40 -14.06 -30.73
CA ARG A 341 1.69 -14.43 -30.11
C ARG A 341 1.51 -15.22 -28.83
N CYS A 342 0.52 -14.86 -28.01
CA CYS A 342 0.19 -15.61 -26.80
C CYS A 342 -0.25 -17.03 -27.16
N GLU A 343 -1.08 -17.18 -28.19
CA GLU A 343 -1.51 -18.49 -28.70
C GLU A 343 -0.31 -19.34 -29.16
N ARG A 344 0.60 -18.79 -29.98
CA ARG A 344 1.83 -19.50 -30.41
C ARG A 344 2.72 -19.92 -29.24
N LYS A 345 2.78 -19.12 -28.16
CA LYS A 345 3.55 -19.48 -26.96
C LYS A 345 2.82 -20.54 -26.13
N ALA A 346 1.50 -20.45 -26.03
CA ALA A 346 0.67 -21.42 -25.34
C ALA A 346 0.75 -22.80 -26.01
N THR A 347 0.66 -22.87 -27.34
CA THR A 347 0.75 -24.14 -28.08
C THR A 347 2.11 -24.81 -27.90
N ARG A 348 3.21 -24.05 -27.96
CA ARG A 348 4.58 -24.57 -27.71
C ARG A 348 4.78 -25.20 -26.33
N VAL A 349 4.05 -24.73 -25.32
CA VAL A 349 4.17 -25.21 -23.93
C VAL A 349 3.18 -26.35 -23.63
N GLY A 350 2.22 -26.60 -24.53
CA GLY A 350 1.18 -27.62 -24.36
C GLY A 350 -0.12 -27.09 -23.74
N GLY A 351 -0.43 -25.80 -23.92
CA GLY A 351 -1.74 -25.22 -23.60
C GLY A 351 -1.69 -23.92 -22.79
N TRP A 352 -2.80 -23.18 -22.82
CA TRP A 352 -2.95 -21.87 -22.17
C TRP A 352 -2.75 -21.93 -20.66
N ARG A 353 -3.35 -22.91 -19.97
CA ARG A 353 -3.23 -23.03 -18.50
C ARG A 353 -1.79 -23.25 -18.06
N LYS A 354 -1.11 -24.23 -18.67
CA LYS A 354 0.28 -24.57 -18.33
C LYS A 354 1.23 -23.41 -18.61
N TRP A 355 0.99 -22.65 -19.68
CA TRP A 355 1.79 -21.47 -20.01
C TRP A 355 1.55 -20.29 -19.06
N LEU A 356 0.28 -19.89 -18.85
CA LEU A 356 -0.07 -18.74 -18.00
C LEU A 356 0.26 -18.99 -16.52
N PHE A 357 0.10 -20.22 -16.04
CA PHE A 357 0.36 -20.59 -14.63
C PHE A 357 1.73 -21.24 -14.43
N ARG A 358 2.63 -21.20 -15.41
CA ARG A 358 4.01 -21.71 -15.29
C ARG A 358 4.78 -20.99 -14.18
N GLY A 359 5.05 -21.65 -13.05
CA GLY A 359 5.78 -21.04 -11.91
C GLY A 359 4.88 -20.35 -10.87
N PHE A 360 3.56 -20.51 -10.96
CA PHE A 360 2.60 -19.90 -10.04
C PHE A 360 2.90 -20.24 -8.57
N ALA A 361 3.16 -21.52 -8.28
CA ALA A 361 3.50 -21.95 -6.92
C ALA A 361 4.75 -21.26 -6.37
N ARG A 362 5.79 -21.09 -7.20
CA ARG A 362 7.03 -20.40 -6.80
C ARG A 362 6.78 -18.93 -6.47
N ASP A 363 5.98 -18.25 -7.30
CA ASP A 363 5.64 -16.84 -7.09
C ASP A 363 4.76 -16.68 -5.83
N ALA A 364 3.79 -17.58 -5.64
CA ALA A 364 2.93 -17.61 -4.47
C ALA A 364 3.73 -17.79 -3.18
N ILE A 365 4.62 -18.78 -3.12
CA ILE A 365 5.51 -19.02 -1.98
C ILE A 365 6.41 -17.82 -1.68
N ARG A 366 6.86 -17.08 -2.71
CA ARG A 366 7.71 -15.91 -2.52
C ARG A 366 6.94 -14.69 -2.00
N GLN A 367 5.68 -14.55 -2.38
CA GLN A 367 4.86 -13.38 -2.06
C GLN A 367 4.12 -13.52 -0.72
N VAL A 368 3.56 -14.71 -0.44
CA VAL A 368 2.69 -14.97 0.71
C VAL A 368 3.35 -14.62 2.07
N PRO A 369 4.61 -15.01 2.36
CA PRO A 369 5.22 -14.69 3.64
C PRO A 369 5.35 -13.19 3.90
N SER A 370 5.65 -12.39 2.87
CA SER A 370 5.75 -10.93 3.00
C SER A 370 4.38 -10.29 3.30
N THR A 371 3.33 -10.79 2.66
CA THR A 371 1.95 -10.31 2.87
C THR A 371 1.42 -10.70 4.24
N SER A 372 1.58 -11.96 4.65
CA SER A 372 1.10 -12.41 5.96
C SER A 372 1.93 -11.85 7.12
N ALA A 373 3.25 -11.74 7.00
CA ALA A 373 4.09 -11.19 8.07
C ALA A 373 3.80 -9.72 8.36
N GLY A 374 3.59 -8.89 7.33
CA GLY A 374 3.26 -7.48 7.54
C GLY A 374 1.90 -7.28 8.22
N LEU A 375 0.92 -8.15 7.93
CA LEU A 375 -0.39 -8.17 8.58
C LEU A 375 -0.31 -8.57 10.07
N VAL A 376 0.51 -9.56 10.39
CA VAL A 376 0.72 -10.00 11.79
C VAL A 376 1.43 -8.94 12.59
N ILE A 377 2.52 -8.38 12.05
CA ILE A 377 3.27 -7.32 12.72
C ILE A 377 2.35 -6.11 12.96
N PHE A 378 1.54 -5.76 11.97
CA PHE A 378 0.52 -4.71 12.11
C PHE A 378 -0.44 -4.99 13.27
N GLU A 379 -1.03 -6.18 13.32
CA GLU A 379 -2.01 -6.53 14.36
C GLU A 379 -1.36 -6.61 15.76
N LEU A 380 -0.13 -7.11 15.86
CA LEU A 380 0.64 -7.12 17.11
C LEU A 380 0.94 -5.70 17.60
N VAL A 381 1.36 -4.81 16.70
CA VAL A 381 1.60 -3.39 17.00
C VAL A 381 0.29 -2.72 17.41
N ARG A 382 -0.79 -2.92 16.64
CA ARG A 382 -2.12 -2.39 16.96
C ARG A 382 -2.58 -2.83 18.36
N ARG A 383 -2.41 -4.10 18.73
CA ARG A 383 -2.77 -4.62 20.06
C ARG A 383 -1.90 -4.05 21.18
N LYS A 384 -0.61 -3.85 20.93
CA LYS A 384 0.32 -3.26 21.92
C LYS A 384 -0.01 -1.80 22.24
N TYR A 385 -0.49 -1.05 21.25
CA TYR A 385 -0.79 0.38 21.38
C TYR A 385 -2.29 0.70 21.49
N ALA A 386 -3.18 -0.29 21.35
CA ALA A 386 -4.59 -0.14 21.66
C ALA A 386 -4.80 -0.22 23.18
N PHE A 387 -5.43 0.80 23.76
CA PHE A 387 -5.82 0.79 25.17
C PHE A 387 -6.80 -0.37 25.44
N MET A 388 -6.62 -1.05 26.58
CA MET A 388 -7.34 -2.27 27.05
C MET A 388 -8.84 -2.06 27.38
N SER A 389 -9.45 -0.95 26.95
CA SER A 389 -10.79 -0.51 27.37
C SER A 389 -11.94 -0.91 26.42
N ASP A 390 -11.68 -1.63 25.32
CA ASP A 390 -12.65 -1.79 24.23
C ASP A 390 -13.11 -3.23 24.01
N THR A 391 -13.64 -3.90 25.04
CA THR A 391 -14.32 -5.19 24.82
C THR A 391 -15.64 -4.94 24.09
N VAL A 392 -15.79 -5.51 22.89
CA VAL A 392 -17.01 -5.39 22.09
C VAL A 392 -17.81 -6.69 22.16
N TYR A 393 -19.11 -6.57 22.45
CA TYR A 393 -20.06 -7.67 22.39
C TYR A 393 -20.70 -7.70 21.00
N ILE A 394 -20.59 -8.85 20.32
CA ILE A 394 -21.24 -9.08 19.03
C ILE A 394 -22.27 -10.19 19.19
N GLU A 395 -23.53 -9.89 18.91
CA GLU A 395 -24.59 -10.90 18.90
C GLU A 395 -24.70 -11.58 17.54
N ARG A 396 -24.54 -12.90 17.52
CA ARG A 396 -24.64 -13.73 16.31
C ARG A 396 -25.21 -15.12 16.62
N ASP A 397 -26.18 -15.57 15.83
CA ASP A 397 -26.78 -16.90 15.91
C ASP A 397 -27.28 -17.28 17.33
N GLY A 398 -27.75 -16.28 18.10
CA GLY A 398 -28.20 -16.45 19.48
C GLY A 398 -27.09 -16.51 20.53
N TYR A 399 -25.84 -16.19 20.16
CA TYR A 399 -24.68 -16.11 21.06
C TYR A 399 -24.14 -14.68 21.16
N SER A 400 -23.63 -14.30 22.33
CA SER A 400 -22.85 -13.07 22.53
C SER A 400 -21.37 -13.42 22.46
N ILE A 401 -20.65 -12.93 21.45
CA ILE A 401 -19.21 -13.12 21.30
C ILE A 401 -18.49 -11.93 21.93
N LEU A 402 -17.65 -12.18 22.93
CA LEU A 402 -16.80 -11.16 23.55
C LEU A 402 -15.44 -11.13 22.86
N LEU A 403 -15.12 -9.99 22.24
CA LEU A 403 -13.85 -9.80 21.54
C LEU A 403 -13.01 -8.79 22.33
N PRO A 404 -11.78 -9.16 22.76
CA PRO A 404 -10.86 -8.29 23.47
C PRO A 404 -10.19 -7.23 22.59
#